data_AF-A0A829Y6K0-F1
#
_entry.id   AF-A0A829Y6K0-F1
#
_cell.length_a   1.000
_cell.length_b   1.000
_cell.length_c   1.000
_cell.angle_alpha   90.00
_cell.angle_beta   90.00
_cell.angle_gamma   90.00
#
_symmetry.space_group_name_H-M   'P 1'
#
loop_
_entity.id
_entity.type
_entity.pdbx_description
1 polymer ?
#
loop_
_entity_poly.entity_id
_entity_poly.type
_entity_poly.pdbx_seq_one_letter_code
_entity_poly.pdbx_strand_id
1 'polypeptide(L)'
;MWRAKRGSYIKMKKVTGKTFDGQRVVLDGKSFVDCHFKDTNLIIEGNGLFEMQNCKIEEDCRLAVEGPGQVLLHTLKMMLYSGGWMSRVADNVLHAVKQPPKTRKKAAGT
;
A
#
# COMPACT_ATOMS: atom_id res chain seq x y z
N MET A 1 28.69 -19.99 -15.38
CA MET A 1 28.16 -18.73 -15.97
C MET A 1 26.71 -18.55 -15.48
N TRP A 2 26.48 -17.81 -14.40
CA TRP A 2 25.13 -17.59 -13.85
C TRP A 2 24.59 -16.24 -14.32
N ARG A 3 23.56 -16.25 -15.16
CA ARG A 3 22.79 -15.06 -15.54
C ARG A 3 21.89 -14.67 -14.37
N ALA A 4 22.17 -13.55 -13.72
CA ALA A 4 21.24 -12.90 -12.81
C ALA A 4 19.95 -12.54 -13.59
N LYS A 5 18.81 -13.13 -13.20
CA LYS A 5 17.50 -12.71 -13.71
C LYS A 5 17.25 -11.28 -13.21
N ARG A 6 17.12 -10.35 -14.15
CA ARG A 6 16.74 -8.95 -13.92
C ARG A 6 15.55 -8.90 -12.97
N GLY A 7 15.67 -8.18 -11.86
CA GLY A 7 14.54 -7.85 -11.00
C GLY A 7 13.49 -7.14 -11.84
N SER A 8 12.34 -7.77 -12.03
CA SER A 8 11.21 -7.17 -12.71
C SER A 8 10.59 -6.17 -11.74
N TYR A 9 10.96 -4.89 -11.87
CA TYR A 9 10.16 -3.82 -11.29
C TYR A 9 8.78 -3.93 -11.91
N ILE A 10 7.79 -4.40 -11.15
CA ILE A 10 6.40 -4.45 -11.60
C ILE A 10 6.01 -3.00 -11.87
N LYS A 11 5.90 -2.62 -13.14
CA LYS A 11 5.62 -1.24 -13.53
C LYS A 11 4.17 -0.93 -13.16
N MET A 12 3.98 -0.19 -12.07
CA MET A 12 2.67 0.25 -11.59
C MET A 12 2.04 1.20 -12.61
N LYS A 13 0.72 1.15 -12.74
CA LYS A 13 -0.04 2.07 -13.59
C LYS A 13 -0.07 3.44 -12.91
N LYS A 14 0.57 4.43 -13.53
CA LYS A 14 0.55 5.81 -13.04
C LYS A 14 -0.77 6.49 -13.38
N VAL A 15 -1.36 7.19 -12.42
CA VAL A 15 -2.54 8.05 -12.56
C VAL A 15 -2.20 9.41 -11.97
N THR A 16 -2.36 10.48 -12.74
CA THR A 16 -1.91 11.82 -12.34
C THR A 16 -3.04 12.84 -12.48
N GLY A 17 -3.20 13.75 -11.51
CA GLY A 17 -4.04 14.95 -11.65
C GLY A 17 -5.54 14.69 -11.73
N LYS A 18 -6.00 13.48 -11.39
CA LYS A 18 -7.39 13.06 -11.58
C LYS A 18 -8.21 13.25 -10.31
N THR A 19 -9.43 13.75 -10.48
CA THR A 19 -10.47 13.74 -9.45
C THR A 19 -11.35 12.50 -9.59
N PHE A 20 -11.60 11.85 -8.46
CA PHE A 20 -12.53 10.74 -8.31
C PHE A 20 -13.65 11.19 -7.35
N ASP A 21 -14.90 11.16 -7.83
CA ASP A 21 -16.08 11.56 -7.06
C ASP A 21 -17.14 10.43 -7.13
N GLY A 22 -17.64 9.97 -5.99
CA GLY A 22 -18.79 9.04 -5.92
C GLY A 22 -18.55 7.63 -6.46
N GLN A 23 -17.30 7.18 -6.62
CA GLN A 23 -17.01 5.92 -7.32
C GLN A 23 -16.17 4.93 -6.50
N ARG A 24 -16.11 3.70 -6.99
CA ARG A 24 -15.23 2.64 -6.46
C ARG A 24 -13.86 2.73 -7.15
N VAL A 25 -12.78 2.83 -6.37
CA VAL A 25 -11.40 2.91 -6.88
C VAL A 25 -10.56 1.80 -6.27
N VAL A 26 -10.14 0.84 -7.10
CA VAL A 26 -9.16 -0.20 -6.71
C VAL A 26 -7.77 0.42 -6.72
N LEU A 27 -7.04 0.29 -5.61
CA LEU A 27 -5.70 0.88 -5.45
C LEU A 27 -4.58 0.00 -6.02
N ASP A 28 -4.71 -1.31 -5.88
CA ASP A 28 -3.67 -2.28 -6.24
C ASP A 28 -3.10 -2.06 -7.65
N GLY A 29 -1.76 -2.12 -7.72
CA GLY A 29 -0.98 -1.98 -8.94
C GLY A 29 -0.92 -0.56 -9.51
N LYS A 30 -1.38 0.46 -8.76
CA LYS A 30 -1.45 1.86 -9.23
C LYS A 30 -0.63 2.80 -8.37
N SER A 31 -0.06 3.81 -9.03
CA SER A 31 0.63 4.94 -8.41
C SER A 31 -0.16 6.20 -8.72
N PHE A 32 -0.76 6.81 -7.70
CA PHE A 32 -1.57 8.03 -7.82
C PHE A 32 -0.73 9.24 -7.44
N VAL A 33 -0.72 10.27 -8.30
CA VAL A 33 0.06 11.49 -8.10
C VAL A 33 -0.83 12.71 -8.31
N ASP A 34 -0.83 13.66 -7.36
CA ASP A 34 -1.63 14.89 -7.43
C ASP A 34 -3.14 14.63 -7.70
N CYS A 35 -3.68 13.52 -7.17
CA CYS A 35 -5.08 13.13 -7.36
C CYS A 35 -5.98 13.62 -6.21
N HIS A 36 -7.27 13.71 -6.46
CA HIS A 36 -8.27 14.10 -5.46
C HIS A 36 -9.39 13.06 -5.38
N PHE A 37 -9.71 12.60 -4.18
CA PHE A 37 -10.76 11.61 -3.92
C PHE A 37 -11.83 12.24 -3.03
N LYS A 38 -13.09 12.13 -3.45
CA LYS A 38 -14.28 12.64 -2.77
C LYS A 38 -15.38 11.60 -2.86
N ASP A 39 -16.13 11.37 -1.78
CA ASP A 39 -17.20 10.37 -1.69
C ASP A 39 -16.84 9.02 -2.34
N THR A 40 -15.58 8.61 -2.21
CA THR A 40 -15.02 7.49 -2.96
C THR A 40 -14.85 6.28 -2.06
N ASN A 41 -15.16 5.09 -2.58
CA ASN A 41 -14.82 3.82 -1.94
C ASN A 41 -13.45 3.35 -2.45
N LEU A 42 -12.41 3.52 -1.65
CA LEU A 42 -11.04 3.07 -1.91
C LEU A 42 -10.92 1.59 -1.54
N ILE A 43 -10.47 0.76 -2.47
CA ILE A 43 -10.43 -0.70 -2.30
C ILE A 43 -9.00 -1.21 -2.38
N ILE A 44 -8.59 -1.98 -1.37
CA ILE A 44 -7.35 -2.77 -1.37
C ILE A 44 -7.74 -4.24 -1.54
N GLU A 45 -7.28 -4.89 -2.60
CA GLU A 45 -7.62 -6.29 -2.89
C GLU A 45 -6.54 -7.27 -2.39
N GLY A 46 -5.31 -6.79 -2.17
CA GLY A 46 -4.18 -7.61 -1.73
C GLY A 46 -3.45 -8.34 -2.86
N ASN A 47 -3.66 -7.92 -4.10
CA ASN A 47 -3.05 -8.47 -5.32
C ASN A 47 -1.82 -7.68 -5.79
N GLY A 48 -1.58 -6.48 -5.25
CA GLY A 48 -0.41 -5.69 -5.58
C GLY A 48 -0.22 -4.48 -4.67
N LEU A 49 0.99 -3.92 -4.70
CA LEU A 49 1.29 -2.66 -4.00
C LEU A 49 0.61 -1.48 -4.70
N PHE A 50 0.35 -0.43 -3.93
CA PHE A 50 -0.11 0.86 -4.44
C PHE A 50 0.69 1.99 -3.81
N GLU A 51 0.73 3.14 -4.49
CA GLU A 51 1.43 4.34 -4.05
C GLU A 51 0.52 5.55 -4.21
N MET A 52 0.62 6.51 -3.29
CA MET A 52 -0.08 7.78 -3.37
C MET A 52 0.88 8.91 -3.01
N GLN A 53 1.01 9.91 -3.87
CA GLN A 53 1.85 11.08 -3.69
C GLN A 53 1.02 12.34 -3.91
N ASN A 54 1.10 13.30 -2.98
CA ASN A 54 0.37 14.58 -3.04
C ASN A 54 -1.14 14.43 -3.35
N CYS A 55 -1.74 13.33 -2.89
CA CYS A 55 -3.16 13.10 -3.12
C CYS A 55 -3.98 13.72 -1.98
N LYS A 56 -5.11 14.35 -2.31
CA LYS A 56 -6.11 14.78 -1.34
C LYS A 56 -7.19 13.72 -1.22
N ILE A 57 -7.46 13.22 -0.01
CA ILE A 57 -8.55 12.29 0.28
C ILE A 57 -9.48 13.01 1.26
N GLU A 58 -10.72 13.24 0.85
CA GLU A 58 -11.73 13.90 1.70
C GLU A 58 -12.26 12.94 2.78
N GLU A 59 -12.80 13.50 3.86
CA GLU A 59 -13.27 12.76 5.04
C GLU A 59 -14.46 11.82 4.75
N ASP A 60 -15.20 12.07 3.68
CA ASP A 60 -16.34 11.26 3.22
C ASP A 60 -15.92 9.98 2.48
N CYS A 61 -14.63 9.83 2.17
CA CYS A 61 -14.11 8.63 1.54
C CYS A 61 -14.07 7.44 2.50
N ARG A 62 -14.33 6.24 1.97
CA ARG A 62 -14.31 4.99 2.73
C ARG A 62 -13.17 4.11 2.24
N LEU A 63 -12.53 3.38 3.16
CA LEU A 63 -11.52 2.38 2.83
C LEU A 63 -12.06 0.98 3.13
N ALA A 64 -11.99 0.10 2.13
CA ALA A 64 -12.35 -1.31 2.26
C ALA A 64 -11.19 -2.22 1.85
N VAL A 65 -11.08 -3.35 2.52
CA VAL A 65 -10.17 -4.44 2.15
C VAL A 65 -11.01 -5.62 1.68
N GLU A 66 -10.75 -6.06 0.46
CA GLU A 66 -11.46 -7.14 -0.21
C GLU A 66 -10.49 -8.26 -0.60
N GLY A 67 -11.02 -9.43 -0.96
CA GLY A 67 -10.22 -10.52 -1.52
C GLY A 67 -9.09 -11.01 -0.60
N PRO A 68 -7.93 -11.42 -1.16
CA PRO A 68 -6.78 -11.90 -0.40
C PRO A 68 -6.30 -10.95 0.71
N GLY A 69 -6.50 -9.64 0.55
CA GLY A 69 -6.16 -8.64 1.56
C GLY A 69 -6.88 -8.83 2.90
N GLN A 70 -8.08 -9.44 2.91
CA GLN A 70 -8.85 -9.67 4.13
C GLN A 70 -8.13 -10.61 5.11
N VAL A 71 -7.36 -11.57 4.60
CA VAL A 71 -6.58 -12.48 5.43
C VAL A 71 -5.52 -11.71 6.21
N LEU A 72 -4.77 -10.83 5.52
CA LEU A 72 -3.75 -10.01 6.16
C LEU A 72 -4.37 -9.08 7.22
N LEU A 73 -5.48 -8.42 6.90
CA LEU A 73 -6.20 -7.56 7.84
C LEU A 73 -6.65 -8.36 9.07
N HIS A 74 -7.21 -9.55 8.88
CA HIS A 74 -7.64 -10.43 9.97
C HIS A 74 -6.45 -10.87 10.83
N THR A 75 -5.34 -11.27 10.22
CA THR A 75 -4.12 -11.64 10.95
C THR A 75 -3.58 -10.48 11.79
N LEU A 76 -3.45 -9.28 11.22
CA LEU A 76 -3.01 -8.09 11.95
C LEU A 76 -3.95 -7.77 13.12
N LYS A 77 -5.27 -7.87 12.89
CA LYS A 77 -6.28 -7.70 13.92
C LYS A 77 -6.05 -8.67 15.08
N MET A 78 -5.87 -9.96 14.79
CA MET A 78 -5.60 -10.98 15.81
C MET A 78 -4.28 -10.75 16.56
N MET A 79 -3.22 -10.33 15.87
CA MET A 79 -1.93 -10.00 16.50
C MET A 79 -2.06 -8.84 17.49
N LEU A 80 -2.83 -7.80 17.14
CA LEU A 80 -3.10 -6.67 18.04
C LEU A 80 -3.89 -7.09 19.28
N TYR A 81 -4.90 -7.96 19.13
CA TYR A 81 -5.75 -8.40 20.25
C TYR A 81 -5.11 -9.49 21.12
N SER A 82 -4.14 -10.25 20.63
CA SER A 82 -3.51 -11.35 21.38
C SER A 82 -2.63 -10.90 22.56
N GLY A 83 -2.26 -9.62 22.63
CA GLY A 83 -1.34 -9.09 23.64
C GLY A 83 0.09 -9.66 23.56
N GLY A 84 0.93 -9.32 24.53
CA GLY A 84 2.27 -9.91 24.65
C GLY A 84 3.24 -9.54 23.51
N TRP A 85 4.01 -10.52 23.02
CA TRP A 85 5.02 -10.28 21.99
C TRP A 85 4.40 -10.05 20.60
N MET A 86 3.22 -10.63 20.33
CA MET A 86 2.52 -10.51 19.05
C MET A 86 1.95 -9.12 18.81
N SER A 87 1.51 -8.42 19.86
CA SER A 87 1.09 -7.01 19.72
C SER A 87 2.27 -6.12 19.33
N ARG A 88 3.46 -6.35 19.91
CA ARG A 88 4.70 -5.64 19.52
C ARG A 88 5.11 -5.94 18.07
N VAL A 89 4.90 -7.17 17.60
CA VAL A 89 5.13 -7.52 16.18
C VAL A 89 4.16 -6.76 15.29
N ALA A 90 2.87 -6.66 15.64
CA ALA A 90 1.91 -5.86 14.90
C ALA A 90 2.31 -4.38 14.86
N ASP A 91 2.72 -3.80 15.99
CA ASP A 91 3.21 -2.42 16.05
C ASP A 91 4.45 -2.21 15.17
N ASN A 92 5.39 -3.17 15.17
CA ASN A 92 6.58 -3.12 14.32
C ASN A 92 6.24 -3.24 12.84
N VAL A 93 5.29 -4.10 12.47
CA VAL A 93 4.81 -4.22 11.09
C VAL A 93 4.12 -2.93 10.67
N LEU A 94 3.23 -2.38 11.50
CA LEU A 94 2.58 -1.09 11.24
C LEU A 94 3.61 0.04 11.12
N HIS A 95 4.64 0.06 11.96
CA HIS A 95 5.72 1.03 11.89
C HIS A 95 6.59 0.86 10.63
N ALA A 96 6.90 -0.37 10.24
CA ALA A 96 7.64 -0.65 9.01
C ALA A 96 6.86 -0.25 7.76
N VAL A 97 5.54 -0.46 7.75
CA VAL A 97 4.65 -0.05 6.66
C VAL A 97 4.48 1.49 6.59
N LYS A 98 4.53 2.18 7.74
CA LYS A 98 4.53 3.66 7.80
C LYS A 98 5.82 4.28 7.27
N GLN A 99 6.94 3.55 7.30
CA GLN A 99 8.19 4.07 6.74
C GLN A 99 8.15 3.94 5.21
N PRO A 100 8.47 5.01 4.46
CA PRO A 100 8.64 4.90 3.03
C PRO A 100 9.69 3.81 2.74
N PRO A 101 9.52 3.00 1.68
CA PRO A 101 10.46 1.93 1.37
C PRO A 101 11.85 2.54 1.32
N LYS A 102 12.75 2.06 2.20
CA LYS A 102 14.14 2.52 2.21
C LYS A 102 14.70 2.22 0.84
N THR A 103 14.87 3.25 0.00
CA THR A 103 15.66 3.15 -1.22
C THR A 103 17.00 2.61 -0.78
N ARG A 104 17.28 1.36 -1.13
CA ARG A 104 18.57 0.73 -0.89
C ARG A 104 19.57 1.61 -1.65
N LYS A 105 20.23 2.54 -0.96
CA LYS A 105 21.41 3.21 -1.51
C LYS A 105 22.33 2.09 -1.93
N LYS A 106 22.60 1.97 -3.24
CA LYS A 106 23.72 1.16 -3.72
C LYS A 106 24.89 1.57 -2.84
N ALA A 107 25.49 0.61 -2.15
CA ALA A 107 26.82 0.81 -1.60
C ALA A 107 27.68 1.21 -2.80
N ALA A 108 28.03 2.50 -2.87
CA ALA A 108 29.12 2.95 -3.72
C ALA A 108 30.36 2.30 -3.10
N GLY A 109 31.01 1.46 -3.89
CA GLY A 109 32.12 0.67 -3.43
C GLY A 109 33.31 1.52 -3.01
N THR A 110 34.17 0.88 -2.23
CA THR A 110 35.62 1.03 -2.26
C THR A 110 36.19 -0.34 -1.96
#